data_AF-A0A7S1BQ80-F1
#
_entry.id   AF-A0A7S1BQ80-F1
#
_cell.length_a   1.000
_cell.length_b   1.000
_cell.length_c   1.000
_cell.angle_alpha   90.00
_cell.angle_beta   90.00
_cell.angle_gamma   90.00
#
_symmetry.space_group_name_H-M   'P 1'
#
loop_
_entity.id
_entity.type
_entity.pdbx_description
1 polymer ?
#
loop_
_entity_poly.entity_id
_entity_poly.type
_entity_poly.pdbx_seq_one_letter_code
_entity_poly.pdbx_strand_id
1 'polypeptide(L)'
;GGNLDVAFSLGWNVDCRSLSGYTGKDAEAMEKVVEGNRDLLEAGVWESRNGTKMEQFLFLSGVVFAVNARVLVKNCGVFDGLLRRVPDSQLLVWTATGEPPISRHKISGIEKYFMSVNLHHRVGFDCQICSNWIIGILYDMLVNLVALYWNFMNFVRYGKE
;
A
#
# COMPACT_ATOMS: atom_id res chain seq x y z
N GLY A 1 24.47 20.91 0.86
CA GLY A 1 24.26 19.59 0.24
C GLY A 1 22.87 19.16 0.60
N GLY A 2 22.03 18.84 -0.39
CA GLY A 2 20.71 18.26 -0.11
C GLY A 2 20.89 16.80 0.29
N ASN A 3 20.24 16.38 1.38
CA ASN A 3 20.06 14.96 1.66
C ASN A 3 19.25 14.35 0.51
N LEU A 4 19.71 13.21 0.01
CA LEU A 4 18.98 12.44 -0.99
C LEU A 4 17.98 11.57 -0.22
N ASP A 5 16.74 12.04 -0.10
CA ASP A 5 15.67 11.25 0.51
C ASP A 5 15.30 10.12 -0.46
N VAL A 6 15.67 8.88 -0.11
CA VAL A 6 15.24 7.70 -0.87
C VAL A 6 14.10 7.03 -0.11
N ALA A 7 12.98 6.83 -0.80
CA ALA A 7 11.81 6.14 -0.26
C ALA A 7 11.79 4.69 -0.77
N PHE A 8 11.69 3.72 0.15
CA PHE A 8 11.44 2.33 -0.20
C PHE A 8 9.94 2.08 -0.35
N SER A 9 9.52 1.58 -1.52
CA SER A 9 8.13 1.20 -1.77
C SER A 9 7.96 -0.32 -1.75
N LEU A 10 7.09 -0.82 -0.87
CA LEU A 10 6.75 -2.24 -0.79
C LEU A 10 5.30 -2.46 -1.23
N GLY A 11 5.10 -3.08 -2.39
CA GLY A 11 3.78 -3.46 -2.89
C GLY A 11 3.29 -4.74 -2.24
N TRP A 12 2.10 -4.71 -1.62
CA TRP A 12 1.55 -5.87 -0.91
C TRP A 12 0.13 -6.21 -1.34
N ASN A 13 -0.11 -7.49 -1.63
CA ASN A 13 -1.39 -8.04 -2.08
C ASN A 13 -2.10 -7.12 -3.10
N VAL A 14 -1.53 -7.06 -4.30
CA VAL A 14 -1.96 -6.15 -5.38
C VAL A 14 -3.17 -6.66 -6.15
N ASP A 15 -3.72 -7.83 -5.80
CA ASP A 15 -4.86 -8.40 -6.51
C ASP A 15 -6.18 -7.76 -6.05
N CYS A 16 -6.66 -6.78 -6.81
CA CYS A 16 -7.96 -6.14 -6.56
C CYS A 16 -9.16 -7.10 -6.67
N ARG A 17 -8.97 -8.32 -7.18
CA ARG A 17 -10.01 -9.36 -7.24
C ARG A 17 -10.13 -10.15 -5.93
N SER A 18 -9.22 -9.92 -4.97
CA SER A 18 -9.35 -10.52 -3.64
C SER A 18 -10.71 -10.17 -3.06
N LEU A 19 -11.53 -11.16 -2.69
CA LEU A 19 -12.83 -10.92 -2.07
C LEU A 19 -12.68 -10.37 -0.64
N SER A 20 -11.64 -10.80 0.07
CA SER A 20 -11.24 -10.28 1.37
C SER A 20 -10.42 -9.00 1.25
N GLY A 21 -10.53 -8.13 2.26
CA GLY A 21 -9.60 -7.03 2.45
C GLY A 21 -8.25 -7.50 3.00
N TYR A 22 -7.38 -6.55 3.32
CA TYR A 22 -6.17 -6.83 4.08
C TYR A 22 -6.50 -7.43 5.45
N THR A 23 -5.53 -8.12 6.03
CA THR A 23 -5.59 -8.77 7.33
C THR A 23 -4.44 -8.32 8.22
N GLY A 24 -4.55 -8.55 9.53
CA GLY A 24 -3.44 -8.27 10.46
C GLY A 24 -2.13 -8.97 10.05
N LYS A 25 -2.21 -10.15 9.43
CA LYS A 25 -1.04 -10.88 8.92
C LYS A 25 -0.32 -10.13 7.80
N ASP A 26 -1.04 -9.39 6.96
CA ASP A 26 -0.43 -8.56 5.91
C ASP A 26 0.37 -7.42 6.53
N ALA A 27 -0.22 -6.74 7.54
CA ALA A 27 0.45 -5.68 8.29
C ALA A 27 1.68 -6.19 9.07
N GLU A 28 1.56 -7.34 9.75
CA GLU A 28 2.68 -7.99 10.44
C GLU A 28 3.80 -8.39 9.49
N ALA A 29 3.47 -8.86 8.28
CA ALA A 29 4.49 -9.24 7.31
C ALA A 29 5.22 -8.01 6.74
N MET A 30 4.52 -6.90 6.51
CA MET A 30 5.15 -5.61 6.17
C MET A 30 6.09 -5.13 7.28
N GLU A 31 5.65 -5.22 8.53
CA GLU A 31 6.47 -4.85 9.71
C GLU A 31 7.74 -5.68 9.77
N LYS A 32 7.65 -7.00 9.61
CA LYS A 32 8.81 -7.90 9.57
C LYS A 32 9.80 -7.57 8.46
N VAL A 33 9.32 -7.11 7.30
CA VAL A 33 10.22 -6.66 6.22
C VAL A 33 10.98 -5.42 6.65
N VAL A 34 10.34 -4.46 7.33
CA VAL A 34 11.04 -3.29 7.87
C VAL A 34 12.05 -3.69 8.94
N GLU A 35 11.66 -4.54 9.89
CA GLU A 35 12.55 -5.02 10.96
C GLU A 35 13.76 -5.78 10.39
N GLY A 36 13.55 -6.70 9.46
CA GLY A 36 14.62 -7.50 8.85
C GLY A 36 15.57 -6.70 7.97
N ASN A 37 15.19 -5.49 7.55
CA ASN A 37 16.02 -4.60 6.76
C ASN A 37 16.43 -3.33 7.54
N ARG A 38 16.22 -3.29 8.86
CA ARG A 38 16.51 -2.09 9.68
C ARG A 38 17.96 -1.63 9.50
N ASP A 39 18.91 -2.56 9.48
CA ASP A 39 20.32 -2.23 9.26
C ASP A 39 20.54 -1.55 7.90
N LEU A 40 19.83 -1.93 6.85
CA LEU A 40 19.91 -1.26 5.54
C LEU A 40 19.20 0.10 5.54
N LEU A 41 18.12 0.23 6.31
CA LEU A 41 17.38 1.49 6.48
C LEU A 41 18.19 2.51 7.30
N GLU A 42 18.98 2.05 8.26
CA GLU A 42 19.81 2.87 9.14
C GLU A 42 21.26 3.04 8.62
N ALA A 43 21.76 2.12 7.79
CA ALA A 43 23.09 2.21 7.19
C ALA A 43 23.13 3.21 6.04
N GLY A 44 23.27 4.49 6.39
CA GLY A 44 23.86 5.49 5.51
C GLY A 44 25.31 5.14 5.17
N VAL A 45 25.49 4.41 4.06
CA VAL A 45 26.69 4.12 3.24
C VAL A 45 28.06 4.45 3.89
N TRP A 46 28.81 3.39 4.25
CA TRP A 46 30.26 3.44 4.48
C TRP A 46 30.97 2.76 3.29
N GLU A 47 31.57 3.54 2.38
CA GLU A 47 32.81 3.09 1.72
C GLU A 47 33.61 4.29 1.18
N SER A 48 34.73 4.58 1.83
CA SER A 48 35.78 5.47 1.31
C SER A 48 36.88 4.60 0.69
N ARG A 49 36.97 4.60 -0.64
CA ARG A 49 38.19 4.24 -1.35
C ARG A 49 38.64 5.46 -2.14
N ASN A 50 39.73 6.08 -1.70
CA ASN A 50 40.53 7.11 -2.40
C ASN A 50 40.30 8.60 -2.09
N GLY A 51 39.97 8.96 -0.85
CA GLY A 51 40.47 10.24 -0.28
C GLY A 51 39.92 11.57 -0.83
N THR A 52 39.04 11.59 -1.82
CA THR A 52 38.30 12.80 -2.23
C THR A 52 36.89 12.76 -1.64
N LYS A 53 36.72 13.51 -0.55
CA LYS A 53 35.46 13.62 0.21
C LYS A 53 34.34 14.22 -0.64
N MET A 54 33.31 13.42 -0.86
CA MET A 54 31.93 13.91 -0.94
C MET A 54 31.09 12.98 -0.08
N GLU A 55 30.95 13.34 1.21
CA GLU A 55 30.11 12.67 2.19
C GLU A 55 28.64 12.94 1.82
N GLN A 56 28.00 12.02 1.10
CA GLN A 56 26.54 11.98 1.00
C GLN A 56 26.03 10.91 1.95
N PHE A 57 25.49 11.35 3.09
CA PHE A 57 24.68 10.51 3.95
C PHE A 57 23.34 10.27 3.24
N LEU A 58 23.12 9.05 2.77
CA LEU A 58 21.79 8.56 2.41
C LEU A 58 21.11 8.11 3.70
N PHE A 59 20.36 9.01 4.33
CA PHE A 59 19.35 8.59 5.28
C PHE A 59 18.13 8.15 4.48
N LEU A 60 17.67 6.92 4.70
CA LEU A 60 16.37 6.49 4.20
C LEU A 60 15.31 7.15 5.07
N SER A 61 14.78 8.27 4.59
CA SER A 61 13.88 9.17 5.33
C SER A 61 12.49 8.60 5.60
N GLY A 62 12.20 7.36 5.18
CA GLY A 62 10.98 6.65 5.52
C GLY A 62 10.69 5.43 4.64
N VAL A 63 9.73 4.62 5.08
CA VAL A 63 9.23 3.46 4.35
C VAL A 63 7.83 3.76 3.82
N VAL A 64 7.57 3.51 2.55
CA VAL A 64 6.24 3.67 1.95
C VAL A 64 5.64 2.28 1.66
N PHE A 65 4.53 1.97 2.32
CA PHE A 65 3.76 0.76 2.05
C PHE A 65 2.74 1.04 0.95
N ALA A 66 2.94 0.45 -0.23
CA ALA A 66 2.03 0.59 -1.35
C ALA A 66 0.89 -0.44 -1.25
N VAL A 67 -0.33 0.04 -1.06
CA VAL A 67 -1.53 -0.79 -0.87
C VAL A 67 -2.60 -0.49 -1.91
N ASN A 68 -3.25 -1.53 -2.40
CA ASN A 68 -4.32 -1.41 -3.37
C ASN A 68 -5.56 -0.80 -2.72
N ALA A 69 -6.08 0.28 -3.30
CA ALA A 69 -7.23 1.03 -2.78
C ALA A 69 -8.51 0.19 -2.66
N ARG A 70 -8.74 -0.74 -3.59
CA ARG A 70 -9.94 -1.61 -3.61
C ARG A 70 -9.87 -2.70 -2.54
N VAL A 71 -8.67 -3.15 -2.20
CA VAL A 71 -8.47 -4.11 -1.11
C VAL A 71 -8.54 -3.37 0.23
N LEU A 72 -7.94 -2.18 0.32
CA LEU A 72 -7.94 -1.36 1.53
C LEU A 72 -9.34 -0.94 1.97
N VAL A 73 -10.21 -0.52 1.05
CA VAL A 73 -11.57 -0.05 1.40
C VAL A 73 -12.42 -1.10 2.13
N LYS A 74 -12.06 -2.38 2.01
CA LYS A 74 -12.77 -3.48 2.67
C LYS A 74 -12.42 -3.59 4.15
N ASN A 75 -11.22 -3.13 4.54
CA ASN A 75 -10.73 -3.21 5.90
C ASN A 75 -9.62 -2.17 6.15
N CYS A 76 -9.98 -0.89 6.27
CA CYS A 76 -9.00 0.19 6.41
C CYS A 76 -8.15 0.09 7.68
N GLY A 77 -8.74 -0.41 8.78
CA GLY A 77 -8.12 -0.37 10.10
C GLY A 77 -7.00 -1.38 10.35
N VAL A 78 -6.70 -2.22 9.38
CA VAL A 78 -5.59 -3.19 9.47
C VAL A 78 -4.25 -2.49 9.68
N PHE A 79 -4.05 -1.32 9.07
CA PHE A 79 -2.77 -0.62 9.08
C PHE A 79 -2.59 0.38 10.24
N ASP A 80 -3.62 0.58 11.07
CA ASP A 80 -3.53 1.42 12.27
C ASP A 80 -2.37 1.04 13.18
N GLY A 81 -2.25 -0.26 13.47
CA GLY A 81 -1.18 -0.78 14.33
C GLY A 81 0.19 -0.63 13.68
N LEU A 82 0.29 -0.95 12.38
CA LEU A 82 1.53 -0.85 11.62
C LEU A 82 2.06 0.59 11.62
N LEU A 83 1.22 1.55 11.25
CA LEU A 83 1.64 2.96 11.19
C LEU A 83 2.08 3.45 12.57
N ARG A 84 1.39 3.08 13.66
CA ARG A 84 1.79 3.46 15.02
C ARG A 84 3.12 2.83 15.45
N ARG A 85 3.42 1.60 15.05
CA ARG A 85 4.66 0.89 15.41
C ARG A 85 5.86 1.29 14.56
N VAL A 86 5.63 1.69 13.31
CA VAL A 86 6.68 2.14 12.39
C VAL A 86 6.48 3.65 12.13
N PRO A 87 6.96 4.55 13.00
CA PRO A 87 6.56 5.96 13.03
C PRO A 87 6.89 6.75 11.75
N ASP A 88 7.99 6.42 11.08
CA ASP A 88 8.44 7.11 9.85
C ASP A 88 7.92 6.46 8.56
N SER A 89 6.95 5.55 8.68
CA SER A 89 6.32 4.94 7.51
C SER A 89 5.13 5.73 6.98
N GLN A 90 4.82 5.54 5.71
CA GLN A 90 3.65 6.09 5.05
C GLN A 90 2.90 4.99 4.31
N LEU A 91 1.63 5.24 4.03
CA LEU A 91 0.79 4.39 3.20
C LEU A 91 0.58 5.09 1.86
N LEU A 92 0.94 4.45 0.75
CA LEU A 92 0.56 4.90 -0.59
C LEU A 92 -0.63 4.06 -1.06
N VAL A 93 -1.81 4.67 -1.05
CA VAL A 93 -3.05 4.05 -1.52
C VAL A 93 -3.15 4.24 -3.03
N TRP A 94 -3.08 3.15 -3.78
CA TRP A 94 -2.99 3.23 -5.24
C TRP A 94 -3.94 2.26 -5.95
N THR A 95 -4.18 2.50 -7.24
CA THR A 95 -4.91 1.57 -8.13
C THR A 95 -3.92 0.93 -9.09
N ALA A 96 -3.96 -0.39 -9.26
CA ALA A 96 -2.97 -1.05 -10.10
C ALA A 96 -3.16 -0.76 -11.60
N THR A 97 -2.08 -0.87 -12.36
CA THR A 97 -2.11 -0.68 -13.82
C THR A 97 -3.09 -1.65 -14.45
N GLY A 98 -4.03 -1.13 -15.25
CA GLY A 98 -5.07 -1.92 -15.90
C GLY A 98 -6.28 -2.21 -15.01
N GLU A 99 -6.28 -1.78 -13.75
CA GLU A 99 -7.50 -1.80 -12.94
C GLU A 99 -8.49 -0.75 -13.40
N PRO A 100 -9.81 -1.03 -13.36
CA PRO A 100 -10.80 -0.01 -13.58
C PRO A 100 -10.66 1.13 -12.56
N PRO A 101 -10.93 2.39 -12.95
CA PRO A 101 -10.91 3.51 -12.02
C PRO A 101 -11.81 3.28 -10.80
N ILE A 102 -11.35 3.68 -9.61
CA ILE A 102 -12.09 3.53 -8.36
C ILE A 102 -13.07 4.68 -8.16
N SER A 103 -14.21 4.41 -7.51
CA SER A 103 -15.22 5.43 -7.23
C SER A 103 -14.71 6.45 -6.20
N ARG A 104 -14.98 7.74 -6.42
CA ARG A 104 -14.58 8.82 -5.50
C ARG A 104 -15.10 8.59 -4.08
N HIS A 105 -16.31 8.03 -3.95
CA HIS A 105 -16.90 7.71 -2.66
C HIS A 105 -16.03 6.77 -1.81
N LYS A 106 -15.41 5.75 -2.42
CA LYS A 106 -14.51 4.83 -1.73
C LYS A 106 -13.23 5.51 -1.27
N ILE A 107 -12.63 6.34 -2.11
CA ILE A 107 -11.45 7.13 -1.75
C ILE A 107 -11.76 8.07 -0.57
N SER A 108 -12.87 8.81 -0.64
CA SER A 108 -13.32 9.64 0.48
C SER A 108 -13.62 8.83 1.74
N GLY A 109 -14.07 7.57 1.62
CA GLY A 109 -14.24 6.67 2.75
C GLY A 109 -12.92 6.32 3.45
N ILE A 110 -11.89 6.01 2.66
CA ILE A 110 -10.52 5.75 3.15
C ILE A 110 -9.95 7.00 3.82
N GLU A 111 -10.07 8.16 3.18
CA GLU A 111 -9.59 9.43 3.69
C GLU A 111 -10.26 9.79 5.03
N LYS A 112 -11.60 9.72 5.09
CA LYS A 112 -12.36 9.99 6.32
C LYS A 112 -11.97 9.03 7.46
N TYR A 113 -11.71 7.78 7.14
CA TYR A 113 -11.23 6.81 8.12
C TYR A 113 -9.88 7.23 8.71
N PHE A 114 -8.87 7.52 7.87
CA PHE A 114 -7.56 7.92 8.38
C PHE A 114 -7.56 9.30 9.04
N MET A 115 -8.48 10.19 8.66
CA MET A 115 -8.74 11.42 9.40
C MET A 115 -9.28 11.14 10.81
N SER A 116 -10.23 10.21 10.96
CA SER A 116 -10.86 9.92 12.27
C SER A 116 -9.90 9.27 13.27
N VAL A 117 -8.89 8.53 12.80
CA VAL A 117 -7.83 7.96 13.65
C VAL A 117 -6.56 8.81 13.72
N ASN A 118 -6.60 10.05 13.21
CA ASN A 118 -5.50 11.01 13.19
C ASN A 118 -4.20 10.52 12.49
N LEU A 119 -4.34 9.72 11.44
CA LEU A 119 -3.23 9.18 10.63
C LEU A 119 -3.23 9.68 9.17
N HIS A 120 -4.18 10.56 8.79
CA HIS A 120 -4.32 11.07 7.42
C HIS A 120 -3.06 11.69 6.82
N HIS A 121 -2.22 12.33 7.64
CA HIS A 121 -0.95 12.94 7.20
C HIS A 121 0.10 11.92 6.74
N ARG A 122 -0.14 10.62 6.97
CA ARG A 122 0.75 9.52 6.58
C ARG A 122 0.19 8.69 5.43
N VAL A 123 -0.88 9.16 4.80
CA VAL A 123 -1.57 8.45 3.73
C VAL A 123 -1.56 9.30 2.47
N GLY A 124 -0.82 8.84 1.45
CA GLY A 124 -0.82 9.39 0.11
C GLY A 124 -1.76 8.61 -0.81
N PHE A 125 -2.21 9.24 -1.90
CA PHE A 125 -3.09 8.63 -2.88
C PHE A 125 -2.52 8.76 -4.30
N ASP A 126 -2.40 7.63 -5.00
CA ASP A 126 -2.08 7.54 -6.43
C ASP A 126 -3.13 6.64 -7.12
N CYS A 127 -4.35 7.17 -7.21
CA CYS A 127 -5.51 6.42 -7.67
C CYS A 127 -6.07 7.01 -8.96
N GLN A 128 -6.44 6.15 -9.89
CA GLN A 128 -7.30 6.51 -11.01
C GLN A 128 -8.74 6.63 -10.50
N ILE A 129 -9.27 7.84 -10.41
CA ILE A 129 -10.60 8.12 -9.86
C ILE A 129 -11.62 8.29 -10.99
N CYS A 130 -12.78 7.66 -10.87
CA CYS A 130 -13.90 7.89 -11.76
C CYS A 130 -14.36 9.35 -11.73
N SER A 131 -14.56 9.96 -12.90
CA SER A 131 -15.18 11.28 -13.02
C SER A 131 -16.69 11.26 -12.77
N ASN A 132 -17.36 10.13 -13.04
CA ASN A 132 -18.81 9.96 -12.90
C ASN A 132 -19.13 8.85 -11.88
N TRP A 133 -20.04 9.13 -10.95
CA TRP A 133 -20.45 8.20 -9.90
C TRP A 133 -21.16 6.94 -10.45
N ILE A 134 -21.93 7.06 -11.53
CA ILE A 134 -22.61 5.92 -12.18
C ILE A 134 -21.57 4.97 -12.76
N ILE A 135 -20.58 5.51 -13.47
CA ILE A 135 -19.47 4.73 -14.03
C ILE A 135 -18.68 4.04 -12.91
N GLY A 136 -18.47 4.74 -11.79
CA GLY A 136 -17.83 4.15 -10.61
C GLY A 136 -18.58 2.94 -10.05
N ILE A 137 -19.91 3.01 -9.97
CA ILE A 137 -20.74 1.87 -9.54
C ILE A 137 -20.60 0.71 -10.53
N LEU A 138 -20.68 0.97 -11.84
CA LEU A 138 -20.54 -0.06 -12.87
C LEU A 138 -19.18 -0.77 -12.80
N TYR A 139 -18.09 -0.03 -12.64
CA TYR A 139 -16.77 -0.62 -12.46
C TYR A 139 -16.66 -1.43 -11.17
N ASP A 140 -17.23 -0.94 -10.08
CA ASP A 140 -17.27 -1.67 -8.81
C ASP A 140 -18.04 -2.99 -8.95
N MET A 141 -19.19 -2.99 -9.66
CA MET A 141 -19.94 -4.21 -9.95
C MET A 141 -19.15 -5.17 -10.85
N LEU A 142 -18.51 -4.67 -11.90
CA LEU A 142 -17.72 -5.48 -12.82
C LEU A 142 -16.54 -6.15 -12.12
N VAL A 143 -15.78 -5.40 -11.30
CA VAL A 143 -14.66 -5.95 -10.53
C VAL A 143 -15.14 -7.04 -9.57
N ASN A 144 -16.26 -6.83 -8.89
CA ASN A 144 -16.84 -7.83 -7.99
C ASN A 144 -17.33 -9.08 -8.75
N LEU A 145 -17.91 -8.91 -9.94
CA LEU A 145 -18.36 -10.03 -10.78
C LEU A 145 -17.17 -10.87 -11.27
N VAL A 146 -16.10 -10.21 -11.75
CA VAL A 146 -14.87 -10.87 -12.19
C VAL A 146 -14.20 -11.57 -11.00
N ALA A 147 -14.16 -10.92 -9.84
CA ALA A 147 -13.66 -11.52 -8.60
C ALA A 147 -14.44 -12.78 -8.24
N LEU A 148 -15.78 -12.72 -8.24
CA LEU A 148 -16.62 -13.87 -7.93
C LEU A 148 -16.39 -15.02 -8.91
N TYR A 149 -16.36 -14.73 -10.21
CA TYR A 149 -16.09 -15.72 -11.25
C TYR A 149 -14.72 -16.37 -11.06
N TRP A 150 -13.67 -15.58 -10.85
CA TRP A 150 -12.31 -16.09 -10.64
C TRP A 150 -12.21 -16.99 -9.41
N ASN A 151 -12.79 -16.56 -8.28
CA ASN A 151 -12.81 -17.35 -7.05
C ASN A 151 -13.61 -18.65 -7.22
N PHE A 152 -14.76 -18.61 -7.91
CA PHE A 152 -15.53 -19.80 -8.24
C PHE A 152 -14.74 -20.78 -9.12
N MET A 153 -14.07 -20.29 -10.17
CA MET A 153 -13.25 -21.13 -11.04
C MET A 153 -12.07 -21.77 -10.30
N ASN A 154 -11.42 -21.04 -9.39
CA ASN A 154 -10.37 -21.60 -8.54
C ASN A 154 -10.93 -22.66 -7.57
N PHE A 155 -12.10 -22.41 -6.98
CA PHE A 155 -12.76 -23.41 -6.14
C PHE A 155 -13.07 -24.69 -6.92
N VAL A 156 -13.60 -24.58 -8.14
CA VAL A 156 -13.87 -25.76 -8.99
C VAL A 156 -12.59 -26.52 -9.36
N ARG A 157 -11.48 -25.79 -9.58
CA ARG A 157 -10.20 -26.37 -9.98
C ARG A 157 -9.45 -27.04 -8.83
N TYR A 158 -9.45 -26.43 -7.65
CA TYR A 158 -8.62 -26.85 -6.50
C TYR A 158 -9.42 -27.44 -5.34
N GLY A 159 -10.74 -27.26 -5.29
CA GLY A 159 -11.61 -27.80 -4.24
C GLY A 159 -12.02 -29.26 -4.43
N LYS A 160 -11.30 -30.01 -5.28
CA LYS A 160 -11.46 -31.46 -5.47
C LYS A 160 -10.37 -32.28 -4.78
N GLU A 161 -9.46 -31.63 -4.07
CA GLU A 161 -8.50 -32.26 -3.14
C GLU A 161 -9.11 -32.31 -1.74
#